data_AF-A0A519HK05-F1
#
_entry.id   AF-A0A519HK05-F1
#
_cell.length_a   1.000
_cell.length_b   1.000
_cell.length_c   1.000
_cell.angle_alpha   90.00
_cell.angle_beta   90.00
_cell.angle_gamma   90.00
#
_symmetry.space_group_name_H-M   'P 1'
#
loop_
_entity.id
_entity.type
_entity.pdbx_description
1 polymer ?
#
loop_
_entity_poly.entity_id
_entity_poly.type
_entity_poly.pdbx_seq_one_letter_code
_entity_poly.pdbx_strand_id
1 'polypeptide(L)'
;MVAAYKASGYAHAATDASQRRFLSNQLADELRQSSDDLTRLARTYVVSGDAKWERQYLEVLDIRNGKKPRPQHYERIYWDFRAADQGEGGPTDPAVPLEELMKRAGFTEQEFAKLREAGANSNELVQTETVAMQMVKSKDEADLAKARDMMHDATYHANKAKIMKPLNEFLALLDERTSQETQTAIALSERWGLLAQAAVVTLVVALGALLWWTRGTTLDMIRRIAGVASDIAAGDLSHEVEIQGSTEGRQILSSLGEMRLKLRDIISEVRQQSDSIATASAQIATGNMDLSQRTEEQASNLQQTASSMEEITSTVRNSADVARQADVLAGKAAGTAGNGGALVGQVVATMQEISRSSTRIADIIGTIDGIAFQTNILALNAAVEAARAGEQGRGFAVVASEVRALAQRSATAAKEIKTLIDD
;
A
#
# COMPACT_ATOMS: atom_id res chain seq x y z
N MET A 1 -10.76 37.47 -27.96
CA MET A 1 -11.67 37.38 -29.13
C MET A 1 -12.00 38.76 -29.71
N VAL A 2 -12.56 39.71 -28.94
CA VAL A 2 -12.88 41.08 -29.42
C VAL A 2 -11.64 41.82 -29.98
N ALA A 3 -10.49 41.74 -29.29
CA ALA A 3 -9.27 42.42 -29.74
C ALA A 3 -8.75 41.88 -31.08
N ALA A 4 -8.79 40.55 -31.29
CA ALA A 4 -8.37 39.93 -32.55
C ALA A 4 -9.31 40.28 -33.72
N TYR A 5 -10.62 40.27 -33.48
CA TYR A 5 -11.60 40.70 -34.48
C TYR A 5 -11.39 42.15 -34.90
N LYS A 6 -11.21 43.06 -33.92
CA LYS A 6 -10.90 44.46 -34.20
C LYS A 6 -9.55 44.64 -34.90
N ALA A 7 -8.51 43.93 -34.49
CA ALA A 7 -7.20 43.99 -35.14
C ALA A 7 -7.28 43.63 -36.63
N SER A 8 -8.01 42.56 -36.97
CA SER A 8 -8.26 42.17 -38.35
C SER A 8 -9.03 43.25 -39.12
N GLY A 9 -10.09 43.81 -38.53
CA GLY A 9 -10.86 44.89 -39.16
C GLY A 9 -10.04 46.15 -39.43
N TYR A 10 -9.20 46.57 -38.49
CA TYR A 10 -8.35 47.75 -38.68
C TYR A 10 -7.17 47.49 -39.64
N ALA A 11 -6.66 46.25 -39.74
CA ALA A 11 -5.66 45.89 -40.75
C ALA A 11 -6.22 46.03 -42.18
N HIS A 12 -7.47 45.60 -42.40
CA HIS A 12 -8.15 45.86 -43.68
C HIS A 12 -8.36 47.35 -43.92
N ALA A 13 -8.85 48.10 -42.93
CA ALA A 13 -9.03 49.55 -43.07
C ALA A 13 -7.72 50.30 -43.40
N ALA A 14 -6.58 49.89 -42.82
CA ALA A 14 -5.27 50.45 -43.13
C ALA A 14 -4.81 50.15 -44.57
N THR A 15 -5.10 48.94 -45.05
CA THR A 15 -4.83 48.53 -46.43
C THR A 15 -5.68 49.35 -47.40
N ASP A 16 -6.98 49.47 -47.13
CA ASP A 16 -7.92 50.23 -47.95
C ASP A 16 -7.56 51.72 -48.00
N ALA A 17 -7.20 52.32 -46.87
CA ALA A 17 -6.75 53.72 -46.81
C ALA A 17 -5.47 53.94 -47.64
N SER A 18 -4.51 53.01 -47.57
CA SER A 18 -3.27 53.06 -48.37
C SER A 18 -3.56 52.94 -49.86
N GLN A 19 -4.46 52.05 -50.27
CA GLN A 19 -4.89 51.89 -51.66
C GLN A 19 -5.62 53.14 -52.17
N ARG A 20 -6.51 53.73 -51.35
CA ARG A 20 -7.19 55.00 -51.70
C ARG A 20 -6.20 56.14 -51.86
N ARG A 21 -5.19 56.26 -50.98
CA ARG A 21 -4.11 57.24 -51.12
C ARG A 21 -3.34 57.05 -52.42
N PHE A 22 -2.95 55.82 -52.73
CA PHE A 22 -2.24 55.50 -53.96
C PHE A 22 -3.06 55.90 -55.21
N LEU A 23 -4.33 55.50 -55.27
CA LEU A 23 -5.21 55.84 -56.39
C LEU A 23 -5.43 57.36 -56.50
N SER A 24 -5.61 58.04 -55.37
CA SER A 24 -5.79 59.50 -55.34
C SER A 24 -4.57 60.22 -55.90
N ASN A 25 -3.35 59.83 -55.49
CA ASN A 25 -2.12 60.41 -56.01
C ASN A 25 -1.96 60.14 -57.51
N GLN A 26 -2.27 58.92 -57.96
CA GLN A 26 -2.20 58.58 -59.39
C GLN A 26 -3.11 59.46 -60.25
N LEU A 27 -4.36 59.69 -59.82
CA LEU A 27 -5.31 60.56 -60.53
C LEU A 27 -4.87 62.03 -60.51
N ALA A 28 -4.29 62.49 -59.40
CA ALA A 28 -3.77 63.84 -59.27
C ALA A 28 -2.53 64.08 -60.16
N ASP A 29 -1.64 63.08 -60.26
CA ASP A 29 -0.49 63.11 -61.15
C ASP A 29 -0.93 63.10 -62.62
N GLU A 30 -1.93 62.29 -62.99
CA GLU A 30 -2.51 62.32 -64.34
C GLU A 30 -3.10 63.69 -64.68
N LEU A 31 -3.78 64.36 -63.75
CA LEU A 31 -4.30 65.70 -63.97
C LEU A 31 -3.18 66.71 -64.23
N ARG A 32 -2.11 66.65 -63.42
CA ARG A 32 -0.95 67.52 -63.56
C ARG A 32 -0.24 67.24 -64.89
N GLN A 33 0.03 65.98 -65.21
CA GLN A 33 0.70 65.57 -66.41
C GLN A 33 -0.10 65.91 -67.68
N SER A 34 -1.40 65.60 -67.72
CA SER A 34 -2.26 65.96 -68.86
C SER A 34 -2.29 67.47 -69.09
N SER A 35 -2.24 68.28 -68.02
CA SER A 35 -2.15 69.74 -68.13
C SER A 35 -0.79 70.20 -68.69
N ASP A 36 0.31 69.58 -68.25
CA ASP A 36 1.64 69.85 -68.81
C ASP A 36 1.75 69.42 -70.28
N ASP A 37 1.18 68.27 -70.64
CA ASP A 37 1.14 67.76 -72.01
C ASP A 37 0.35 68.68 -72.94
N LEU A 38 -0.79 69.21 -72.51
CA LEU A 38 -1.55 70.21 -73.30
C LEU A 38 -0.66 71.42 -73.62
N THR A 39 0.01 72.00 -72.63
CA THR A 39 0.88 73.17 -72.84
C THR A 39 2.07 72.82 -73.75
N ARG A 40 2.69 71.65 -73.57
CA ARG A 40 3.81 71.18 -74.38
C ARG A 40 3.41 70.96 -75.83
N LEU A 41 2.29 70.28 -76.07
CA LEU A 41 1.78 69.96 -77.40
C LEU A 41 1.35 71.22 -78.15
N ALA A 42 0.64 72.14 -77.49
CA ALA A 42 0.25 73.42 -78.09
C ALA A 42 1.48 74.25 -78.51
N ARG A 43 2.49 74.37 -77.64
CA ARG A 43 3.76 75.07 -77.96
C ARG A 43 4.52 74.38 -79.10
N THR A 44 4.58 73.05 -79.09
CA THR A 44 5.27 72.27 -80.13
C THR A 44 4.56 72.42 -81.48
N TYR A 45 3.23 72.39 -81.51
CA TYR A 45 2.45 72.64 -82.72
C TYR A 45 2.70 74.04 -83.27
N VAL A 46 2.69 75.06 -82.40
CA VAL A 46 2.90 76.46 -82.82
C VAL A 46 4.29 76.72 -83.41
N VAL A 47 5.31 76.00 -82.95
CA VAL A 47 6.67 76.12 -83.49
C VAL A 47 6.85 75.29 -84.76
N SER A 48 6.28 74.08 -84.83
CA SER A 48 6.54 73.12 -85.92
C SER A 48 5.56 73.20 -87.09
N GLY A 49 4.31 73.62 -86.85
CA GLY A 49 3.22 73.54 -87.81
C GLY A 49 2.73 72.11 -88.14
N ASP A 50 3.26 71.08 -87.48
CA ASP A 50 2.91 69.68 -87.75
C ASP A 50 1.58 69.30 -87.08
N ALA A 51 0.59 68.98 -87.90
CA ALA A 51 -0.77 68.62 -87.47
C ALA A 51 -0.83 67.41 -86.51
N LYS A 52 0.22 66.59 -86.39
CA LYS A 52 0.26 65.51 -85.39
C LYS A 52 0.16 66.03 -83.95
N TRP A 53 0.76 67.17 -83.66
CA TRP A 53 0.77 67.75 -82.30
C TRP A 53 -0.61 68.31 -81.93
N GLU A 54 -1.30 68.93 -82.88
CA GLU A 54 -2.69 69.36 -82.71
C GLU A 54 -3.63 68.17 -82.47
N ARG A 55 -3.45 67.07 -83.24
CA ARG A 55 -4.22 65.83 -83.02
C ARG A 55 -4.00 65.24 -81.63
N GLN A 56 -2.77 65.21 -81.14
CA GLN A 56 -2.45 64.73 -79.79
C GLN A 56 -3.01 65.67 -78.72
N TYR A 57 -2.97 66.99 -78.92
CA TYR A 57 -3.57 67.96 -78.01
C TYR A 57 -5.08 67.72 -77.85
N LEU A 58 -5.81 67.54 -78.97
CA LEU A 58 -7.23 67.22 -78.96
C LEU A 58 -7.50 65.85 -78.31
N GLU A 59 -6.60 64.88 -78.50
CA GLU A 59 -6.71 63.55 -77.89
C GLU A 59 -6.57 63.60 -76.36
N VAL A 60 -5.64 64.40 -75.83
CA VAL A 60 -5.55 64.64 -74.37
C VAL A 60 -6.87 65.19 -73.82
N LEU A 61 -7.47 66.17 -74.51
CA LEU A 61 -8.77 66.73 -74.12
C LEU A 61 -9.89 65.70 -74.19
N ASP A 62 -9.93 64.88 -75.24
CA ASP A 62 -10.94 63.83 -75.39
C ASP A 62 -10.82 62.76 -74.29
N ILE A 63 -9.60 62.38 -73.91
CA ILE A 63 -9.35 61.44 -72.79
C ILE A 63 -9.81 62.08 -71.46
N ARG A 64 -9.38 63.31 -71.17
CA ARG A 64 -9.73 64.02 -69.93
C ARG A 64 -11.24 64.19 -69.75
N ASN A 65 -11.95 64.44 -70.85
CA ASN A 65 -13.40 64.61 -70.86
C ASN A 65 -14.19 63.30 -71.01
N GLY A 66 -13.51 62.14 -71.03
CA GLY A 66 -14.16 60.82 -71.12
C GLY A 66 -14.76 60.50 -72.48
N LYS A 67 -14.36 61.19 -73.55
CA LYS A 67 -14.77 60.88 -74.94
C LYS A 67 -13.95 59.75 -75.55
N LYS A 68 -12.69 59.61 -75.12
CA LYS A 68 -11.79 58.52 -75.52
C LYS A 68 -11.37 57.69 -74.30
N PRO A 69 -11.06 56.39 -74.50
CA PRO A 69 -10.54 55.55 -73.43
C PRO A 69 -9.15 56.03 -72.99
N ARG A 70 -8.86 55.93 -71.69
CA ARG A 70 -7.57 56.37 -71.15
C ARG A 70 -6.55 55.24 -71.22
N PRO A 71 -5.30 55.48 -71.64
CA PRO A 71 -4.25 54.49 -71.52
C PRO A 71 -4.05 54.09 -70.05
N GLN A 72 -3.80 52.81 -69.80
CA GLN A 72 -3.39 52.38 -68.46
C GLN A 72 -2.09 53.07 -68.07
N HIS A 73 -1.99 53.44 -66.79
CA HIS A 73 -0.85 54.16 -66.26
C HIS A 73 -0.54 55.46 -67.01
N TYR A 74 -1.58 56.28 -67.23
CA TYR A 74 -1.45 57.58 -67.89
C TYR A 74 -0.35 58.44 -67.28
N GLU A 75 -0.14 58.35 -65.96
CA GLU A 75 0.89 59.05 -65.19
C GLU A 75 2.34 58.73 -65.58
N ARG A 76 2.56 57.83 -66.56
CA ARG A 76 3.88 57.45 -67.09
C ARG A 76 4.18 58.16 -68.40
N ILE A 77 5.32 57.83 -69.02
CA ILE A 77 5.87 58.44 -70.25
C ILE A 77 5.10 58.11 -71.56
N TYR A 78 3.78 57.93 -71.50
CA TYR A 78 2.94 57.55 -72.64
C TYR A 78 3.05 58.54 -73.81
N TRP A 79 2.99 59.85 -73.52
CA TRP A 79 2.99 60.87 -74.56
C TRP A 79 4.35 61.08 -75.23
N ASP A 80 5.46 60.70 -74.58
CA ASP A 80 6.79 60.71 -75.18
C ASP A 80 6.94 59.61 -76.24
N PHE A 81 6.40 58.43 -75.97
CA PHE A 81 6.34 57.34 -76.95
C PHE A 81 5.44 57.68 -78.13
N ARG A 82 4.26 58.26 -77.86
CA ARG A 82 3.34 58.77 -78.90
C ARG A 82 3.97 59.88 -79.76
N ALA A 83 4.81 60.74 -79.17
CA ALA A 83 5.52 61.79 -79.89
C ALA A 83 6.54 61.24 -80.91
N ALA A 84 7.10 60.05 -80.65
CA ALA A 84 8.08 59.37 -81.49
C ALA A 84 7.47 58.32 -82.43
N ASP A 85 6.13 58.26 -82.53
CA ASP A 85 5.38 57.23 -83.26
C ASP A 85 5.76 55.79 -82.82
N GLN A 86 6.17 55.63 -81.56
CA GLN A 86 6.52 54.35 -80.95
C GLN A 86 5.38 53.87 -80.04
N GLY A 87 4.84 52.68 -80.29
CA GLY A 87 3.93 51.97 -79.37
C GLY A 87 2.52 52.56 -79.21
N GLU A 88 1.57 52.08 -80.00
CA GLU A 88 0.15 52.51 -79.96
C GLU A 88 -0.80 51.55 -79.22
N GLY A 89 -0.32 50.54 -78.51
CA GLY A 89 -1.12 49.34 -78.19
C GLY A 89 -1.14 48.85 -76.74
N GLY A 90 -1.06 49.73 -75.75
CA GLY A 90 -1.26 49.34 -74.35
C GLY A 90 -2.74 49.06 -74.04
N PRO A 91 -3.05 48.28 -72.98
CA PRO A 91 -4.43 48.17 -72.49
C PRO A 91 -4.95 49.55 -72.11
N THR A 92 -6.24 49.79 -72.35
CA THR A 92 -6.90 51.05 -72.01
C THR A 92 -7.97 50.81 -70.96
N ASP A 93 -8.11 51.75 -70.02
CA ASP A 93 -9.25 51.78 -69.11
C ASP A 93 -10.48 52.39 -69.80
N PRO A 94 -11.71 52.16 -69.26
CA PRO A 94 -12.94 52.71 -69.81
C PRO A 94 -12.90 54.24 -69.97
N ALA A 95 -13.62 54.74 -70.98
CA ALA A 95 -13.78 56.17 -71.23
C ALA A 95 -14.66 56.79 -70.13
N VAL A 96 -14.01 57.32 -69.10
CA VAL A 96 -14.64 58.01 -67.95
C VAL A 96 -13.93 59.35 -67.77
N PRO A 97 -14.66 60.46 -67.58
CA PRO A 97 -14.04 61.75 -67.31
C PRO A 97 -13.13 61.69 -66.08
N LEU A 98 -11.97 62.34 -66.13
CA LEU A 98 -11.02 62.34 -65.01
C LEU A 98 -11.65 62.87 -63.72
N GLU A 99 -12.50 63.89 -63.84
CA GLU A 99 -13.27 64.44 -62.72
C GLU A 99 -14.18 63.38 -62.05
N GLU A 100 -14.79 62.50 -62.83
CA GLU A 100 -15.65 61.43 -62.34
C GLU A 100 -14.84 60.33 -61.63
N LEU A 101 -13.63 60.02 -62.13
CA LEU A 101 -12.70 59.11 -61.44
C LEU A 101 -12.25 59.69 -60.09
N MET A 102 -11.97 61.00 -60.04
CA MET A 102 -11.67 61.71 -58.79
C MET A 102 -12.85 61.67 -57.82
N LYS A 103 -14.09 61.86 -58.29
CA LYS A 103 -15.29 61.71 -57.43
C LYS A 103 -15.38 60.31 -56.82
N ARG A 104 -15.16 59.27 -57.63
CA ARG A 104 -15.17 57.87 -57.17
C ARG A 104 -14.04 57.54 -56.20
N ALA A 105 -12.88 58.19 -56.35
CA ALA A 105 -11.75 58.05 -55.43
C ALA A 105 -11.92 58.82 -54.11
N GLY A 106 -13.02 59.56 -53.95
CA GLY A 106 -13.36 60.25 -52.70
C GLY A 106 -12.71 61.62 -52.53
N PHE A 107 -12.42 62.30 -53.64
CA PHE A 107 -11.92 63.68 -53.60
C PHE A 107 -12.97 64.61 -52.99
N THR A 108 -12.52 65.55 -52.16
CA THR A 108 -13.39 66.43 -51.38
C THR A 108 -13.82 67.66 -52.17
N GLU A 109 -14.90 68.30 -51.74
CA GLU A 109 -15.35 69.56 -52.36
C GLU A 109 -14.31 70.68 -52.25
N GLN A 110 -13.47 70.67 -51.21
CA GLN A 110 -12.36 71.62 -51.05
C GLN A 110 -11.27 71.39 -52.09
N GLU A 111 -10.92 70.12 -52.36
CA GLU A 111 -9.99 69.74 -53.42
C GLU A 111 -10.55 70.15 -54.80
N PHE A 112 -11.81 69.84 -55.08
CA PHE A 112 -12.46 70.26 -56.33
C PHE A 112 -12.57 71.78 -56.48
N ALA A 113 -12.74 72.52 -55.39
CA ALA A 113 -12.76 73.99 -55.43
C ALA A 113 -11.43 74.55 -55.97
N LYS A 114 -10.31 73.96 -55.56
CA LYS A 114 -8.98 74.34 -56.07
C LYS A 114 -8.79 73.95 -57.54
N LEU A 115 -9.33 72.83 -57.98
CA LEU A 115 -9.33 72.46 -59.39
C LEU A 115 -10.17 73.43 -60.25
N ARG A 116 -11.32 73.89 -59.74
CA ARG A 116 -12.13 74.91 -60.42
C ARG A 116 -11.43 76.26 -60.47
N GLU A 117 -10.73 76.65 -59.41
CA GLU A 117 -9.89 77.85 -59.39
C GLU A 117 -8.77 77.76 -60.45
N ALA A 118 -8.08 76.62 -60.52
CA ALA A 118 -7.08 76.36 -61.56
C ALA A 118 -7.69 76.39 -62.98
N GLY A 119 -8.87 75.80 -63.16
CA GLY A 119 -9.61 75.83 -64.43
C GLY A 119 -10.04 77.24 -64.85
N ALA A 120 -10.52 78.06 -63.91
CA ALA A 120 -10.86 79.45 -64.18
C ALA A 120 -9.63 80.27 -64.59
N ASN A 121 -8.50 80.08 -63.90
CA ASN A 121 -7.22 80.69 -64.26
C ASN A 121 -6.67 80.17 -65.60
N SER A 122 -7.12 78.99 -66.05
CA SER A 122 -6.72 78.40 -67.33
C SER A 122 -7.42 79.01 -68.53
N ASN A 123 -8.55 79.69 -68.38
CA ASN A 123 -9.33 80.22 -69.51
C ASN A 123 -8.50 81.19 -70.39
N GLU A 124 -7.74 82.08 -69.76
CA GLU A 124 -6.87 83.05 -70.45
C GLU A 124 -5.75 82.35 -71.23
N LEU A 125 -5.14 81.31 -70.63
CA LEU A 125 -4.08 80.52 -71.27
C LEU A 125 -4.63 79.69 -72.43
N VAL A 126 -5.75 79.00 -72.24
CA VAL A 126 -6.40 78.18 -73.28
C VAL A 126 -6.85 79.03 -74.46
N GLN A 127 -7.35 80.26 -74.21
CA GLN A 127 -7.68 81.20 -75.27
C GLN A 127 -6.42 81.60 -76.05
N THR A 128 -5.33 81.91 -75.35
CA THR A 128 -4.03 82.23 -75.96
C THR A 128 -3.53 81.08 -76.84
N GLU A 129 -3.57 79.85 -76.31
CA GLU A 129 -3.20 78.63 -77.03
C GLU A 129 -4.09 78.42 -78.26
N THR A 130 -5.40 78.56 -78.12
CA THR A 130 -6.35 78.38 -79.24
C THR A 130 -6.10 79.40 -80.35
N VAL A 131 -5.92 80.67 -80.01
CA VAL A 131 -5.63 81.73 -80.97
C VAL A 131 -4.29 81.48 -81.68
N ALA A 132 -3.24 81.13 -80.94
CA ALA A 132 -1.93 80.83 -81.52
C ALA A 132 -1.98 79.61 -82.46
N MET A 133 -2.69 78.53 -82.06
CA MET A 133 -2.87 77.35 -82.91
C MET A 133 -3.70 77.64 -84.16
N GLN A 134 -4.66 78.57 -84.09
CA GLN A 134 -5.46 78.97 -85.23
C GLN A 134 -4.68 79.88 -86.20
N MET A 135 -3.81 80.76 -85.69
CA MET A 135 -2.87 81.55 -86.49
C MET A 135 -1.92 80.66 -87.29
N VAL A 136 -1.43 79.56 -86.72
CA VAL A 136 -0.56 78.60 -87.44
C VAL A 136 -1.25 77.99 -88.68
N LYS A 137 -2.58 77.89 -88.67
CA LYS A 137 -3.35 77.37 -89.81
C LYS A 137 -3.44 78.33 -90.99
N SER A 138 -3.28 79.65 -90.77
CA SER A 138 -3.30 80.63 -91.87
C SER A 138 -2.10 80.49 -92.80
N LYS A 139 -0.99 79.92 -92.29
CA LYS A 139 0.32 79.79 -92.95
C LYS A 139 0.94 81.14 -93.36
N ASP A 140 0.42 82.24 -92.84
CA ASP A 140 1.01 83.56 -93.02
C ASP A 140 2.22 83.73 -92.08
N GLU A 141 3.35 84.21 -92.62
CA GLU A 141 4.59 84.35 -91.85
C GLU A 141 4.48 85.33 -90.67
N ALA A 142 3.67 86.39 -90.81
CA ALA A 142 3.45 87.33 -89.71
C ALA A 142 2.61 86.69 -88.59
N ASP A 143 1.60 85.89 -88.96
CA ASP A 143 0.79 85.12 -88.02
C ASP A 143 1.63 84.03 -87.31
N LEU A 144 2.55 83.36 -88.02
CA LEU A 144 3.45 82.35 -87.44
C LEU A 144 4.46 82.97 -86.45
N ALA A 145 5.01 84.15 -86.78
CA ALA A 145 5.88 84.89 -85.87
C ALA A 145 5.12 85.31 -84.60
N LYS A 146 3.92 85.86 -84.75
CA LYS A 146 3.06 86.29 -83.64
C LYS A 146 2.61 85.13 -82.76
N ALA A 147 2.21 84.00 -83.35
CA ALA A 147 1.81 82.80 -82.60
C ALA A 147 2.96 82.27 -81.73
N ARG A 148 4.19 82.24 -82.26
CA ARG A 148 5.38 81.82 -81.49
C ARG A 148 5.65 82.74 -80.32
N ASP A 149 5.58 84.06 -80.52
CA ASP A 149 5.79 85.05 -79.46
C ASP A 149 4.74 84.90 -78.34
N MET A 150 3.45 84.81 -78.69
CA MET A 150 2.35 84.61 -77.74
C MET A 150 2.49 83.35 -76.86
N MET A 151 3.19 82.31 -77.34
CA MET A 151 3.36 81.03 -76.65
C MET A 151 4.67 80.93 -75.85
N HIS A 152 5.55 81.92 -75.97
CA HIS A 152 6.90 81.93 -75.39
C HIS A 152 7.22 83.21 -74.61
N ASP A 153 6.29 84.17 -74.53
CA ASP A 153 6.48 85.40 -73.80
C ASP A 153 6.40 85.22 -72.27
N ALA A 154 6.76 86.27 -71.54
CA ALA A 154 6.68 86.28 -70.08
C ALA A 154 5.23 86.15 -69.57
N THR A 155 4.25 86.65 -70.34
CA THR A 155 2.82 86.60 -69.98
C THR A 155 2.30 85.17 -69.95
N TYR A 156 2.67 84.35 -70.94
CA TYR A 156 2.33 82.94 -71.01
C TYR A 156 2.84 82.19 -69.78
N HIS A 157 4.10 82.41 -69.41
CA HIS A 157 4.69 81.81 -68.21
C HIS A 157 4.01 82.29 -66.91
N ALA A 158 3.67 83.58 -66.83
CA ALA A 158 2.92 84.13 -65.69
C ALA A 158 1.52 83.52 -65.57
N ASN A 159 0.80 83.35 -66.69
CA ASN A 159 -0.52 82.73 -66.72
C ASN A 159 -0.46 81.24 -66.38
N LYS A 160 0.57 80.50 -66.86
CA LYS A 160 0.82 79.12 -66.40
C LYS A 160 1.05 79.06 -64.89
N ALA A 161 1.83 79.98 -64.33
CA ALA A 161 2.07 80.01 -62.88
C ALA A 161 0.78 80.26 -62.07
N LYS A 162 -0.14 81.11 -62.56
CA LYS A 162 -1.46 81.34 -61.92
C LYS A 162 -2.32 80.07 -61.87
N ILE A 163 -2.16 79.16 -62.83
CA ILE A 163 -2.87 77.86 -62.84
C ILE A 163 -2.18 76.87 -61.89
N MET A 164 -0.85 76.86 -61.87
CA MET A 164 -0.07 75.92 -61.06
C MET A 164 -0.19 76.19 -59.55
N LYS A 165 -0.43 77.43 -59.12
CA LYS A 165 -0.61 77.76 -57.69
C LYS A 165 -1.81 77.02 -57.04
N PRO A 166 -3.06 77.17 -57.51
CA PRO A 166 -4.19 76.42 -56.96
C PRO A 166 -4.06 74.91 -57.19
N LEU A 167 -3.38 74.46 -58.26
CA LEU A 167 -3.08 73.04 -58.46
C LEU A 167 -2.12 72.51 -57.37
N ASN A 168 -1.09 73.28 -56.99
CA ASN A 168 -0.18 72.91 -55.90
C ASN A 168 -0.92 72.89 -54.54
N GLU A 169 -1.81 73.85 -54.30
CA GLU A 169 -2.66 73.85 -53.10
C GLU A 169 -3.61 72.64 -53.08
N PHE A 170 -4.16 72.24 -54.24
CA PHE A 170 -4.92 70.99 -54.38
C PHE A 170 -4.10 69.76 -54.01
N LEU A 171 -2.87 69.63 -54.54
CA LEU A 171 -1.98 68.51 -54.22
C LEU A 171 -1.64 68.47 -52.73
N ALA A 172 -1.43 69.62 -52.10
CA ALA A 172 -1.19 69.71 -50.67
C ALA A 172 -2.41 69.28 -49.83
N LEU A 173 -3.63 69.70 -50.21
CA LEU A 173 -4.86 69.27 -49.54
C LEU A 173 -5.08 67.75 -49.67
N LEU A 174 -4.82 67.21 -50.87
CA LEU A 174 -4.93 65.78 -51.15
C LEU A 174 -3.94 64.96 -50.32
N ASP A 175 -2.68 65.39 -50.28
CA ASP A 175 -1.65 64.71 -49.52
C ASP A 175 -1.98 64.74 -48.02
N GLU A 176 -2.39 65.89 -47.49
CA GLU A 176 -2.75 66.04 -46.08
C GLU A 176 -3.91 65.10 -45.70
N ARG A 177 -5.01 65.12 -46.47
CA ARG A 177 -6.17 64.25 -46.21
C ARG A 177 -5.80 62.78 -46.26
N THR A 178 -5.21 62.35 -47.38
CA THR A 178 -4.92 60.93 -47.61
C THR A 178 -3.84 60.42 -46.65
N SER A 179 -2.89 61.27 -46.24
CA SER A 179 -1.88 60.96 -45.24
C SER A 179 -2.49 60.80 -43.86
N GLN A 180 -3.36 61.71 -43.42
CA GLN A 180 -4.05 61.59 -42.15
C GLN A 180 -4.95 60.35 -42.08
N GLU A 181 -5.74 60.07 -43.13
CA GLU A 181 -6.58 58.87 -43.21
C GLU A 181 -5.74 57.57 -43.11
N THR A 182 -4.61 57.53 -43.81
CA THR A 182 -3.71 56.37 -43.80
C THR A 182 -3.04 56.18 -42.43
N GLN A 183 -2.51 57.26 -41.84
CA GLN A 183 -1.84 57.21 -40.54
C GLN A 183 -2.80 56.80 -39.42
N THR A 184 -4.01 57.34 -39.40
CA THR A 184 -5.03 56.99 -38.38
C THR A 184 -5.45 55.53 -38.49
N ALA A 185 -5.63 55.01 -39.71
CA ALA A 185 -5.97 53.62 -39.94
C ALA A 185 -4.83 52.66 -39.52
N ILE A 186 -3.58 52.99 -39.85
CA ILE A 186 -2.39 52.22 -39.44
C ILE A 186 -2.25 52.22 -37.90
N ALA A 187 -2.33 53.39 -37.25
CA ALA A 187 -2.19 53.49 -35.80
C ALA A 187 -3.27 52.69 -35.04
N LEU A 188 -4.50 52.65 -35.55
CA LEU A 188 -5.55 51.80 -35.00
C LEU A 188 -5.25 50.32 -35.20
N SER A 189 -4.74 49.93 -36.38
CA SER A 189 -4.32 48.56 -36.67
C SER A 189 -3.24 48.07 -35.70
N GLU A 190 -2.18 48.87 -35.51
CA GLU A 190 -1.07 48.54 -34.62
C GLU A 190 -1.51 48.40 -33.16
N ARG A 191 -2.30 49.36 -32.65
CA ARG A 191 -2.81 49.33 -31.26
C ARG A 191 -3.63 48.07 -30.99
N TRP A 192 -4.54 47.72 -31.88
CA TRP A 192 -5.37 46.53 -31.71
C TRP A 192 -4.57 45.23 -31.93
N GLY A 193 -3.57 45.24 -32.81
CA GLY A 193 -2.63 44.14 -32.97
C GLY A 193 -1.86 43.83 -31.69
N LEU A 194 -1.29 44.84 -31.03
CA LEU A 194 -0.59 44.68 -29.75
C LEU A 194 -1.51 44.17 -28.63
N LEU A 195 -2.74 44.70 -28.53
CA LEU A 195 -3.72 44.21 -27.55
C LEU A 195 -4.11 42.74 -27.81
N ALA A 196 -4.25 42.33 -29.07
CA ALA A 196 -4.52 40.94 -29.41
C ALA A 196 -3.36 40.01 -29.01
N GLN A 197 -2.10 40.40 -29.27
CA GLN A 197 -0.91 39.66 -28.86
C GLN A 197 -0.79 39.56 -27.33
N ALA A 198 -0.97 40.67 -26.61
CA ALA A 198 -0.94 40.69 -25.14
C ALA A 198 -2.01 39.79 -24.52
N ALA A 199 -3.21 39.73 -25.12
CA ALA A 199 -4.28 38.83 -24.69
C ALA A 199 -3.88 37.35 -24.85
N VAL A 200 -3.21 36.99 -25.95
CA VAL A 200 -2.70 35.62 -26.17
C VAL A 200 -1.63 35.25 -25.14
N VAL A 201 -0.64 36.13 -24.92
CA VAL A 201 0.43 35.90 -23.93
C VAL A 201 -0.14 35.72 -22.53
N THR A 202 -1.07 36.58 -22.12
CA THR A 202 -1.74 36.48 -20.81
C THR A 202 -2.47 35.14 -20.66
N LEU A 203 -3.15 34.68 -21.72
CA LEU A 203 -3.88 33.43 -21.69
C LEU A 203 -2.95 32.22 -21.59
N VAL A 204 -1.81 32.24 -22.29
CA VAL A 204 -0.76 31.20 -22.19
C VAL A 204 -0.15 31.16 -20.80
N VAL A 205 0.18 32.31 -20.21
CA VAL A 205 0.74 32.39 -18.86
C VAL A 205 -0.27 31.91 -17.82
N ALA A 206 -1.55 32.32 -17.93
CA ALA A 206 -2.61 31.88 -17.03
C ALA A 206 -2.83 30.36 -17.12
N LEU A 207 -2.84 29.80 -18.33
CA LEU A 207 -2.94 28.35 -18.53
C LEU A 207 -1.73 27.62 -17.95
N GLY A 208 -0.52 28.14 -18.16
CA GLY A 208 0.70 27.59 -17.58
C GLY A 208 0.70 27.61 -16.05
N ALA A 209 0.28 28.71 -15.44
CA ALA A 209 0.14 28.84 -13.99
C ALA A 209 -0.92 27.88 -13.42
N LEU A 210 -2.07 27.73 -14.11
CA LEU A 210 -3.12 26.78 -13.73
C LEU A 210 -2.63 25.32 -13.80
N LEU A 211 -1.90 24.96 -14.86
CA LEU A 211 -1.32 23.62 -15.02
C LEU A 211 -0.23 23.37 -13.97
N TRP A 212 0.60 24.37 -13.65
CA TRP A 212 1.62 24.25 -12.62
C TRP A 212 1.01 24.08 -11.22
N TRP A 213 -0.02 24.87 -10.89
CA TRP A 213 -0.77 24.72 -9.63
C TRP A 213 -1.39 23.33 -9.53
N THR A 214 -2.18 22.90 -10.52
CA THR A 214 -2.87 21.61 -10.48
C THR A 214 -1.90 20.43 -10.42
N ARG A 215 -0.75 20.52 -11.09
CA ARG A 215 0.31 19.50 -10.99
C ARG A 215 0.94 19.45 -9.60
N GLY A 216 1.21 20.60 -8.97
CA GLY A 216 1.79 20.66 -7.63
C GLY A 216 0.88 20.00 -6.58
N THR A 217 -0.40 20.38 -6.57
CA THR A 217 -1.37 19.86 -5.59
C THR A 217 -1.65 18.37 -5.76
N THR A 218 -1.72 17.88 -7.00
CA THR A 218 -1.96 16.46 -7.28
C THR A 218 -0.75 15.58 -6.96
N LEU A 219 0.47 16.01 -7.31
CA LEU A 219 1.68 15.22 -7.02
C LEU A 219 1.98 15.14 -5.51
N ASP A 220 1.76 16.23 -4.78
CA ASP A 220 1.97 16.23 -3.32
C ASP A 220 0.99 15.29 -2.61
N MET A 221 -0.27 15.24 -3.05
CA MET A 221 -1.26 14.27 -2.55
C MET A 221 -0.83 12.82 -2.82
N ILE A 222 -0.40 12.51 -4.05
CA ILE A 222 0.04 11.16 -4.42
C ILE A 222 1.25 10.73 -3.58
N ARG A 223 2.21 11.63 -3.33
CA ARG A 223 3.38 11.35 -2.47
C ARG A 223 2.98 11.07 -1.03
N ARG A 224 2.00 11.79 -0.48
CA ARG A 224 1.47 11.54 0.88
C ARG A 224 0.81 10.16 0.98
N ILE A 225 -0.05 9.82 0.01
CA ILE A 225 -0.70 8.50 -0.06
C ILE A 225 0.35 7.39 -0.16
N ALA A 226 1.36 7.56 -1.03
CA ALA A 226 2.45 6.61 -1.18
C ALA A 226 3.29 6.46 0.10
N GLY A 227 3.55 7.56 0.82
CA GLY A 227 4.24 7.55 2.10
C GLY A 227 3.49 6.75 3.16
N VAL A 228 2.20 7.02 3.36
CA VAL A 228 1.36 6.27 4.32
C VAL A 228 1.30 4.78 3.97
N ALA A 229 1.11 4.46 2.68
CA ALA A 229 1.11 3.06 2.24
C ALA A 229 2.47 2.38 2.46
N SER A 230 3.58 3.09 2.27
CA SER A 230 4.94 2.60 2.53
C SER A 230 5.17 2.35 4.03
N ASP A 231 4.72 3.25 4.91
CA ASP A 231 4.83 3.07 6.37
C ASP A 231 4.05 1.83 6.82
N ILE A 232 2.79 1.67 6.35
CA ILE A 232 1.98 0.48 6.61
C ILE A 232 2.68 -0.78 6.10
N ALA A 233 3.25 -0.76 4.89
CA ALA A 233 3.96 -1.89 4.30
C ALA A 233 5.25 -2.25 5.06
N ALA A 234 5.91 -1.25 5.66
CA ALA A 234 7.07 -1.45 6.55
C ALA A 234 6.67 -1.94 7.95
N GLY A 235 5.37 -2.02 8.26
CA GLY A 235 4.85 -2.39 9.58
C GLY A 235 4.85 -1.25 10.60
N ASP A 236 5.15 -0.01 10.18
CA ASP A 236 5.05 1.16 11.03
C ASP A 236 3.61 1.68 11.02
N LEU A 237 2.87 1.37 12.08
CA LEU A 237 1.48 1.80 12.28
C LEU A 237 1.39 2.97 13.27
N SER A 238 2.51 3.53 13.70
CA SER A 238 2.58 4.56 14.74
C SER A 238 2.14 5.95 14.23
N HIS A 239 2.42 6.25 12.97
CA HIS A 239 2.06 7.54 12.36
C HIS A 239 0.55 7.65 12.13
N GLU A 240 -0.01 8.79 12.56
CA GLU A 240 -1.41 9.11 12.29
C GLU A 240 -1.58 9.65 10.87
N VAL A 241 -2.62 9.18 10.19
CA VAL A 241 -2.90 9.58 8.80
C VAL A 241 -3.65 10.91 8.81
N GLU A 242 -2.95 11.99 8.46
CA GLU A 242 -3.56 13.33 8.35
C GLU A 242 -4.47 13.41 7.11
N ILE A 243 -5.79 13.50 7.32
CA ILE A 243 -6.79 13.53 6.25
C ILE A 243 -6.99 14.97 5.77
N GLN A 244 -6.21 15.41 4.78
CA GLN A 244 -6.34 16.72 4.14
C GLN A 244 -6.27 16.63 2.61
N GLY A 245 -6.93 17.57 1.92
CA GLY A 245 -6.84 17.74 0.46
C GLY A 245 -8.13 17.48 -0.32
N SER A 246 -8.01 17.12 -1.61
CA SER A 246 -9.16 16.90 -2.52
C SER A 246 -10.08 15.79 -2.02
N THR A 247 -11.33 15.78 -2.49
CA THR A 247 -12.36 14.82 -2.04
C THR A 247 -11.92 13.36 -2.26
N GLU A 248 -11.35 13.05 -3.41
CA GLU A 248 -10.88 11.71 -3.77
C GLU A 248 -9.66 11.30 -2.94
N GLY A 249 -8.69 12.21 -2.75
CA GLY A 249 -7.50 11.92 -1.95
C GLY A 249 -7.81 11.72 -0.45
N ARG A 250 -8.78 12.48 0.08
CA ARG A 250 -9.30 12.29 1.45
C ARG A 250 -9.93 10.92 1.62
N GLN A 251 -10.68 10.44 0.63
CA GLN A 251 -11.29 9.11 0.69
C GLN A 251 -10.22 8.00 0.77
N ILE A 252 -9.19 8.07 -0.08
CA ILE A 252 -8.09 7.10 -0.07
C ILE A 252 -7.31 7.13 1.26
N LEU A 253 -6.95 8.33 1.75
CA LEU A 253 -6.27 8.48 3.04
C LEU A 253 -7.12 7.97 4.21
N SER A 254 -8.44 8.19 4.18
CA SER A 254 -9.37 7.65 5.18
C SER A 254 -9.35 6.12 5.18
N SER A 255 -9.44 5.48 4.01
CA SER A 255 -9.38 4.02 3.91
C SER A 255 -8.02 3.45 4.36
N LEU A 256 -6.91 4.12 4.06
CA LEU A 256 -5.59 3.75 4.59
C LEU A 256 -5.51 3.92 6.11
N GLY A 257 -6.12 4.97 6.66
CA GLY A 257 -6.22 5.20 8.11
C GLY A 257 -7.01 4.10 8.82
N GLU A 258 -8.16 3.69 8.27
CA GLU A 258 -8.94 2.56 8.77
C GLU A 258 -8.17 1.24 8.69
N MET A 259 -7.50 0.98 7.56
CA MET A 259 -6.65 -0.20 7.38
C MET A 259 -5.54 -0.25 8.44
N ARG A 260 -4.84 0.88 8.66
CA ARG A 260 -3.80 1.02 9.70
C ARG A 260 -4.35 0.67 11.08
N LEU A 261 -5.50 1.21 11.46
CA LEU A 261 -6.13 0.95 12.76
C LEU A 261 -6.47 -0.54 12.91
N LYS A 262 -7.09 -1.16 11.89
CA LYS A 262 -7.41 -2.59 11.92
C LYS A 262 -6.17 -3.47 12.01
N LEU A 263 -5.11 -3.16 11.28
CA LEU A 263 -3.83 -3.87 11.38
C LEU A 263 -3.21 -3.73 12.78
N ARG A 264 -3.29 -2.54 13.39
CA ARG A 264 -2.78 -2.30 14.74
C ARG A 264 -3.54 -3.14 15.77
N ASP A 265 -4.86 -3.21 15.65
CA ASP A 265 -5.69 -4.00 16.56
C ASP A 265 -5.39 -5.50 16.42
N ILE A 266 -5.25 -6.02 15.19
CA ILE A 266 -4.86 -7.42 14.93
C ILE A 266 -3.48 -7.73 15.54
N ILE A 267 -2.48 -6.86 15.32
CA ILE A 267 -1.13 -7.06 15.88
C ILE A 267 -1.17 -7.03 17.41
N SER A 268 -1.96 -6.14 18.01
CA SER A 268 -2.15 -6.08 19.46
C SER A 268 -2.78 -7.35 20.02
N GLU A 269 -3.80 -7.89 19.34
CA GLU A 269 -4.45 -9.14 19.72
C GLU A 269 -3.49 -10.34 19.61
N VAL A 270 -2.72 -10.43 18.52
CA VAL A 270 -1.70 -11.46 18.33
C VAL A 270 -0.61 -11.39 19.42
N ARG A 271 -0.19 -10.18 19.80
CA ARG A 271 0.77 -9.99 20.90
C ARG A 271 0.20 -10.46 22.23
N GLN A 272 -1.05 -10.10 22.54
CA GLN A 272 -1.72 -10.52 23.78
C GLN A 272 -1.91 -12.04 23.85
N GLN A 273 -2.26 -12.68 22.72
CA GLN A 273 -2.33 -14.14 22.62
C GLN A 273 -0.96 -14.79 22.81
N SER A 274 0.10 -14.20 22.24
CA SER A 274 1.47 -14.69 22.41
C SER A 274 1.93 -14.62 23.87
N ASP A 275 1.64 -13.53 24.58
CA ASP A 275 1.93 -13.40 26.02
C ASP A 275 1.14 -14.41 26.86
N SER A 276 -0.11 -14.70 26.46
CA SER A 276 -0.94 -15.73 27.10
C SER A 276 -0.38 -17.13 26.89
N ILE A 277 0.09 -17.44 25.67
CA ILE A 277 0.77 -18.72 25.35
C ILE A 277 2.08 -18.85 26.14
N ALA A 278 2.87 -17.78 26.24
CA ALA A 278 4.11 -17.77 27.02
C ALA A 278 3.83 -18.06 28.50
N THR A 279 2.80 -17.44 29.06
CA THR A 279 2.35 -17.67 30.44
C THR A 279 1.87 -19.11 30.65
N ALA A 280 1.01 -19.62 29.76
CA ALA A 280 0.52 -21.00 29.83
C ALA A 280 1.66 -22.01 29.70
N SER A 281 2.63 -21.75 28.82
CA SER A 281 3.81 -22.61 28.64
C SER A 281 4.68 -22.65 29.90
N ALA A 282 4.86 -21.51 30.59
CA ALA A 282 5.58 -21.46 31.86
C ALA A 282 4.84 -22.23 32.98
N GLN A 283 3.52 -22.14 33.01
CA GLN A 283 2.69 -22.93 33.94
C GLN A 283 2.79 -24.43 33.67
N ILE A 284 2.73 -24.85 32.39
CA ILE A 284 2.93 -26.25 32.00
C ILE A 284 4.31 -26.72 32.43
N ALA A 285 5.38 -25.96 32.15
CA ALA A 285 6.73 -26.33 32.55
C ALA A 285 6.86 -26.55 34.07
N THR A 286 6.26 -25.65 34.86
CA THR A 286 6.23 -25.77 36.33
C THR A 286 5.45 -27.02 36.76
N GLY A 287 4.27 -27.25 36.18
CA GLY A 287 3.45 -28.44 36.48
C GLY A 287 4.14 -29.75 36.08
N ASN A 288 4.91 -29.74 34.97
CA ASN A 288 5.66 -30.91 34.54
C ASN A 288 6.83 -31.21 35.48
N MET A 289 7.45 -30.19 36.06
CA MET A 289 8.50 -30.34 37.08
C MET A 289 7.94 -30.95 38.37
N ASP A 290 6.79 -30.47 38.86
CA ASP A 290 6.08 -31.06 40.01
C ASP A 290 5.68 -32.52 39.75
N LEU A 291 5.14 -32.80 38.56
CA LEU A 291 4.79 -34.17 38.17
C LEU A 291 6.02 -35.09 38.13
N SER A 292 7.14 -34.60 37.60
CA SER A 292 8.41 -35.35 37.59
C SER A 292 8.87 -35.67 39.01
N GLN A 293 8.88 -34.68 39.90
CA GLN A 293 9.25 -34.88 41.31
C GLN A 293 8.34 -35.91 41.99
N ARG A 294 7.02 -35.79 41.83
CA ARG A 294 6.07 -36.77 42.38
C ARG A 294 6.25 -38.17 41.82
N THR A 295 6.62 -38.28 40.54
CA THR A 295 6.92 -39.57 39.90
C THR A 295 8.18 -40.20 40.50
N GLU A 296 9.22 -39.40 40.77
CA GLU A 296 10.44 -39.86 41.45
C GLU A 296 10.15 -40.31 42.90
N GLU A 297 9.36 -39.53 43.65
CA GLU A 297 8.92 -39.90 45.00
C GLU A 297 8.10 -41.20 45.00
N GLN A 298 7.19 -41.35 44.04
CA GLN A 298 6.38 -42.56 43.89
C GLN A 298 7.24 -43.78 43.53
N ALA A 299 8.24 -43.61 42.66
CA ALA A 299 9.20 -44.66 42.36
C ALA A 299 10.00 -45.08 43.60
N SER A 300 10.44 -44.11 44.42
CA SER A 300 11.12 -44.38 45.69
C SER A 300 10.22 -45.14 46.68
N ASN A 301 8.95 -44.75 46.81
CA ASN A 301 7.98 -45.44 47.67
C ASN A 301 7.71 -46.87 47.20
N LEU A 302 7.66 -47.10 45.88
CA LEU A 302 7.53 -48.44 45.30
C LEU A 302 8.78 -49.29 45.57
N GLN A 303 9.98 -48.71 45.47
CA GLN A 303 11.24 -49.38 45.83
C GLN A 303 11.21 -49.84 47.30
N GLN A 304 10.78 -48.97 48.22
CA GLN A 304 10.65 -49.30 49.63
C GLN A 304 9.60 -50.40 49.85
N THR A 305 8.46 -50.33 49.18
CA THR A 305 7.41 -51.36 49.25
C THR A 305 7.93 -52.71 48.75
N ALA A 306 8.67 -52.74 47.64
CA ALA A 306 9.28 -53.95 47.12
C ALA A 306 10.28 -54.55 48.14
N SER A 307 11.14 -53.73 48.74
CA SER A 307 12.06 -54.18 49.79
C SER A 307 11.33 -54.72 51.02
N SER A 308 10.25 -54.07 51.47
CA SER A 308 9.43 -54.59 52.58
C SER A 308 8.76 -55.92 52.21
N MET A 309 8.35 -56.10 50.95
CA MET A 309 7.81 -57.37 50.46
C MET A 309 8.85 -58.49 50.45
N GLU A 310 10.12 -58.18 50.14
CA GLU A 310 11.23 -59.14 50.26
C GLU A 310 11.46 -59.57 51.73
N GLU A 311 11.45 -58.62 52.65
CA GLU A 311 11.60 -58.89 54.09
C GLU A 311 10.43 -59.71 54.65
N ILE A 312 9.19 -59.36 54.27
CA ILE A 312 7.99 -60.15 54.62
C ILE A 312 8.11 -61.56 54.05
N THR A 313 8.51 -61.70 52.78
CA THR A 313 8.68 -63.02 52.14
C THR A 313 9.74 -63.85 52.87
N SER A 314 10.85 -63.24 53.28
CA SER A 314 11.89 -63.88 54.09
C SER A 314 11.34 -64.35 55.44
N THR A 315 10.61 -63.48 56.13
CA THR A 315 9.99 -63.78 57.43
C THR A 315 8.96 -64.89 57.34
N VAL A 316 8.14 -64.91 56.28
CA VAL A 316 7.17 -65.98 56.00
C VAL A 316 7.88 -67.30 55.74
N ARG A 317 8.97 -67.32 54.95
CA ARG A 317 9.78 -68.53 54.74
C ARG A 317 10.36 -69.05 56.05
N ASN A 318 10.96 -68.18 56.86
CA ASN A 318 11.49 -68.56 58.16
C ASN A 318 10.40 -69.09 59.09
N SER A 319 9.22 -68.46 59.11
CA SER A 319 8.08 -68.92 59.91
C SER A 319 7.59 -70.30 59.47
N ALA A 320 7.55 -70.56 58.16
CA ALA A 320 7.19 -71.87 57.62
C ALA A 320 8.22 -72.96 58.01
N ASP A 321 9.52 -72.63 58.01
CA ASP A 321 10.57 -73.55 58.44
C ASP A 321 10.53 -73.81 59.94
N VAL A 322 10.31 -72.78 60.76
CA VAL A 322 10.10 -72.92 62.22
C VAL A 322 8.88 -73.78 62.50
N ALA A 323 7.75 -73.57 61.80
CA ALA A 323 6.56 -74.40 61.93
C ALA A 323 6.85 -75.87 61.57
N ARG A 324 7.63 -76.11 60.50
CA ARG A 324 8.05 -77.47 60.12
C ARG A 324 8.96 -78.11 61.18
N GLN A 325 9.88 -77.35 61.75
CA GLN A 325 10.73 -77.84 62.85
C GLN A 325 9.91 -78.16 64.11
N ALA A 326 8.95 -77.30 64.44
CA ALA A 326 8.04 -77.51 65.57
C ALA A 326 7.18 -78.77 65.38
N ASP A 327 6.67 -79.02 64.16
CA ASP A 327 5.93 -80.24 63.81
C ASP A 327 6.80 -81.50 64.01
N VAL A 328 8.04 -81.49 63.52
CA VAL A 328 8.99 -82.60 63.73
C VAL A 328 9.28 -82.81 65.22
N LEU A 329 9.46 -81.73 65.99
CA LEU A 329 9.72 -81.81 67.43
C LEU A 329 8.51 -82.35 68.19
N ALA A 330 7.30 -81.91 67.85
CA ALA A 330 6.05 -82.41 68.41
C ALA A 330 5.87 -83.90 68.09
N GLY A 331 6.18 -84.33 66.85
CA GLY A 331 6.19 -85.74 66.46
C GLY A 331 7.17 -86.59 67.28
N LYS A 332 8.39 -86.08 67.54
CA LYS A 332 9.37 -86.75 68.44
C LYS A 332 8.86 -86.83 69.88
N ALA A 333 8.28 -85.76 70.41
CA ALA A 333 7.72 -85.73 71.76
C ALA A 333 6.57 -86.73 71.91
N ALA A 334 5.66 -86.78 70.92
CA ALA A 334 4.59 -87.77 70.87
C ALA A 334 5.13 -89.21 70.82
N GLY A 335 6.17 -89.47 70.03
CA GLY A 335 6.86 -90.76 69.99
C GLY A 335 7.47 -91.15 71.35
N THR A 336 8.18 -90.23 72.01
CA THR A 336 8.74 -90.46 73.35
C THR A 336 7.66 -90.72 74.39
N ALA A 337 6.56 -89.96 74.37
CA ALA A 337 5.41 -90.18 75.24
C ALA A 337 4.77 -91.56 75.00
N GLY A 338 4.66 -92.00 73.74
CA GLY A 338 4.20 -93.34 73.39
C GLY A 338 5.09 -94.45 73.97
N ASN A 339 6.42 -94.32 73.82
CA ASN A 339 7.37 -95.27 74.41
C ASN A 339 7.32 -95.26 75.95
N GLY A 340 7.20 -94.08 76.56
CA GLY A 340 7.02 -93.94 78.00
C GLY A 340 5.74 -94.63 78.48
N GLY A 341 4.64 -94.50 77.75
CA GLY A 341 3.39 -95.21 78.02
C GLY A 341 3.56 -96.73 78.00
N ALA A 342 4.30 -97.27 77.02
CA ALA A 342 4.60 -98.70 76.95
C ALA A 342 5.45 -99.19 78.15
N LEU A 343 6.48 -98.43 78.52
CA LEU A 343 7.32 -98.71 79.70
C LEU A 343 6.50 -98.70 81.00
N VAL A 344 5.65 -97.70 81.20
CA VAL A 344 4.75 -97.65 82.37
C VAL A 344 3.80 -98.85 82.36
N GLY A 345 3.27 -99.23 81.19
CA GLY A 345 2.48 -100.46 81.03
C GLY A 345 3.22 -101.72 81.48
N GLN A 346 4.51 -101.84 81.14
CA GLN A 346 5.36 -102.94 81.56
C GLN A 346 5.62 -102.93 83.08
N VAL A 347 5.83 -101.76 83.68
CA VAL A 347 5.97 -101.60 85.13
C VAL A 347 4.69 -102.03 85.86
N VAL A 348 3.52 -101.63 85.37
CA VAL A 348 2.22 -102.04 85.93
C VAL A 348 2.04 -103.55 85.85
N ALA A 349 2.37 -104.17 84.71
CA ALA A 349 2.32 -105.63 84.56
C ALA A 349 3.26 -106.34 85.56
N THR A 350 4.48 -105.82 85.73
CA THR A 350 5.45 -106.37 86.70
C THR A 350 4.93 -106.22 88.14
N MET A 351 4.33 -105.09 88.48
CA MET A 351 3.72 -104.88 89.81
C MET A 351 2.55 -105.83 90.06
N GLN A 352 1.76 -106.16 89.03
CA GLN A 352 0.71 -107.19 89.14
C GLN A 352 1.29 -108.59 89.36
N GLU A 353 2.40 -108.93 88.72
CA GLU A 353 3.11 -110.20 88.96
C GLU A 353 3.69 -110.27 90.38
N ILE A 354 4.32 -109.19 90.85
CA ILE A 354 4.83 -109.08 92.23
C ILE A 354 3.68 -109.28 93.21
N SER A 355 2.58 -108.55 93.04
CA SER A 355 1.39 -108.67 93.90
C SER A 355 0.86 -110.10 93.95
N ARG A 356 0.75 -110.76 92.79
CA ARG A 356 0.32 -112.16 92.70
C ARG A 356 1.30 -113.11 93.41
N SER A 357 2.60 -112.87 93.26
CA SER A 357 3.64 -113.65 93.95
C SER A 357 3.57 -113.45 95.47
N SER A 358 3.39 -112.21 95.94
CA SER A 358 3.21 -111.88 97.34
C SER A 358 1.99 -112.58 97.94
N THR A 359 0.84 -112.58 97.25
CA THR A 359 -0.35 -113.35 97.69
C THR A 359 -0.03 -114.84 97.83
N ARG A 360 0.69 -115.42 96.86
CA ARG A 360 1.09 -116.83 96.92
C ARG A 360 2.03 -117.12 98.10
N ILE A 361 2.93 -116.19 98.42
CA ILE A 361 3.79 -116.31 99.62
C ILE A 361 2.92 -116.22 100.88
N ALA A 362 1.96 -115.30 100.96
CA ALA A 362 1.06 -115.19 102.12
C ALA A 362 0.30 -116.50 102.39
N ASP A 363 -0.17 -117.19 101.34
CA ASP A 363 -0.84 -118.49 101.45
C ASP A 363 0.12 -119.58 102.01
N ILE A 364 1.37 -119.60 101.54
CA ILE A 364 2.40 -120.54 102.02
C ILE A 364 2.73 -120.26 103.48
N ILE A 365 2.91 -118.99 103.86
CA ILE A 365 3.19 -118.59 105.24
C ILE A 365 2.02 -118.92 106.15
N GLY A 366 0.77 -118.74 105.70
CA GLY A 366 -0.42 -119.19 106.41
C GLY A 366 -0.43 -120.70 106.64
N THR A 367 0.06 -121.48 105.68
CA THR A 367 0.24 -122.93 105.83
C THR A 367 1.33 -123.26 106.86
N ILE A 368 2.45 -122.53 106.86
CA ILE A 368 3.55 -122.71 107.84
C ILE A 368 3.09 -122.37 109.26
N ASP A 369 2.33 -121.29 109.45
CA ASP A 369 1.74 -120.94 110.74
C ASP A 369 0.80 -122.06 111.23
N GLY A 370 -0.01 -122.62 110.32
CA GLY A 370 -0.82 -123.80 110.57
C GLY A 370 0.01 -125.02 111.02
N ILE A 371 1.13 -125.31 110.36
CA ILE A 371 2.04 -126.40 110.73
C ILE A 371 2.71 -126.13 112.09
N ALA A 372 3.13 -124.89 112.34
CA ALA A 372 3.74 -124.48 113.60
C ALA A 372 2.75 -124.65 114.76
N PHE A 373 1.49 -124.24 114.58
CA PHE A 373 0.43 -124.47 115.53
C PHE A 373 0.20 -125.96 115.81
N GLN A 374 0.09 -126.78 114.76
CA GLN A 374 -0.04 -128.24 114.91
C GLN A 374 1.16 -128.86 115.65
N THR A 375 2.38 -128.41 115.34
CA THR A 375 3.62 -128.88 116.00
C THR A 375 3.66 -128.50 117.47
N ASN A 376 3.23 -127.27 117.81
CA ASN A 376 3.12 -126.79 119.20
C ASN A 376 2.14 -127.67 120.01
N ILE A 377 1.01 -128.05 119.44
CA ILE A 377 0.05 -128.97 120.07
C ILE A 377 0.65 -130.39 120.22
N LEU A 378 1.31 -130.90 119.19
CA LEU A 378 1.97 -132.21 119.23
C LEU A 378 3.05 -132.28 120.32
N ALA A 379 3.88 -131.23 120.41
CA ALA A 379 4.94 -131.11 121.38
C ALA A 379 4.39 -130.96 122.82
N LEU A 380 3.31 -130.21 123.01
CA LEU A 380 2.61 -130.15 124.29
C LEU A 380 2.11 -131.54 124.71
N ASN A 381 1.48 -132.28 123.80
CA ASN A 381 1.01 -133.64 124.08
C ASN A 381 2.18 -134.57 124.45
N ALA A 382 3.29 -134.48 123.72
CA ALA A 382 4.50 -135.25 124.02
C ALA A 382 5.12 -134.88 125.39
N ALA A 383 5.14 -133.59 125.75
CA ALA A 383 5.64 -133.14 127.04
C ALA A 383 4.78 -133.65 128.21
N VAL A 384 3.46 -133.68 128.02
CA VAL A 384 2.51 -134.25 128.99
C VAL A 384 2.74 -135.74 129.17
N GLU A 385 2.90 -136.49 128.08
CA GLU A 385 3.11 -137.94 128.18
C GLU A 385 4.50 -138.28 128.76
N ALA A 386 5.51 -137.47 128.43
CA ALA A 386 6.84 -137.60 129.03
C ALA A 386 6.85 -137.31 130.54
N ALA A 387 6.08 -136.32 131.01
CA ALA A 387 5.90 -136.09 132.45
C ALA A 387 5.21 -137.28 133.14
N ARG A 388 4.32 -137.98 132.43
CA ARG A 388 3.59 -139.15 132.93
C ARG A 388 4.48 -140.39 133.11
N ALA A 389 5.49 -140.55 132.25
CA ALA A 389 6.48 -141.63 132.35
C ALA A 389 7.50 -141.47 133.51
N GLY A 390 7.39 -140.38 134.30
CA GLY A 390 8.23 -140.14 135.47
C GLY A 390 9.72 -140.03 135.14
N GLU A 391 10.59 -140.62 135.95
CA GLU A 391 12.05 -140.54 135.77
C GLU A 391 12.53 -141.10 134.41
N GLN A 392 11.82 -142.09 133.84
CA GLN A 392 12.15 -142.66 132.52
C GLN A 392 11.82 -141.70 131.36
N GLY A 393 10.97 -140.69 131.58
CA GLY A 393 10.50 -139.75 130.56
C GLY A 393 11.24 -138.43 130.51
N ARG A 394 12.17 -138.14 131.44
CA ARG A 394 12.85 -136.83 131.53
C ARG A 394 13.52 -136.39 130.23
N GLY A 395 14.19 -137.30 129.52
CA GLY A 395 14.82 -137.00 128.23
C GLY A 395 13.81 -136.57 127.16
N PHE A 396 12.67 -137.27 127.08
CA PHE A 396 11.58 -136.94 126.16
C PHE A 396 10.88 -135.63 126.51
N ALA A 397 10.74 -135.30 127.80
CA ALA A 397 10.11 -134.06 128.25
C ALA A 397 10.93 -132.83 127.81
N VAL A 398 12.26 -132.91 127.89
CA VAL A 398 13.17 -131.84 127.44
C VAL A 398 13.05 -131.64 125.93
N VAL A 399 13.09 -132.73 125.15
CA VAL A 399 12.93 -132.65 123.69
C VAL A 399 11.56 -132.07 123.32
N ALA A 400 10.49 -132.50 124.00
CA ALA A 400 9.15 -131.98 123.76
C ALA A 400 9.03 -130.48 124.10
N SER A 401 9.67 -130.00 125.18
CA SER A 401 9.72 -128.57 125.49
C SER A 401 10.50 -127.77 124.44
N GLU A 402 11.60 -128.31 123.91
CA GLU A 402 12.41 -127.64 122.90
C GLU A 402 11.68 -127.59 121.55
N VAL A 403 11.01 -128.68 121.14
CA VAL A 403 10.16 -128.70 119.94
C VAL A 403 9.01 -127.71 120.08
N ARG A 404 8.44 -127.56 121.28
CA ARG A 404 7.37 -126.59 121.55
C ARG A 404 7.86 -125.14 121.43
N ALA A 405 9.03 -124.84 122.01
CA ALA A 405 9.64 -123.52 121.90
C ALA A 405 9.99 -123.18 120.44
N LEU A 406 10.46 -124.17 119.66
CA LEU A 406 10.72 -124.00 118.24
C LEU A 406 9.43 -123.74 117.45
N ALA A 407 8.36 -124.47 117.74
CA ALA A 407 7.06 -124.26 117.11
C ALA A 407 6.48 -122.87 117.39
N GLN A 408 6.58 -122.36 118.63
CA GLN A 408 6.18 -120.98 118.96
C GLN A 408 7.03 -119.94 118.23
N ARG A 409 8.36 -120.14 118.15
CA ARG A 409 9.24 -119.27 117.36
C ARG A 409 8.88 -119.26 115.88
N SER A 410 8.55 -120.42 115.30
CA SER A 410 8.10 -120.51 113.90
C SER A 410 6.78 -119.79 113.65
N ALA A 411 5.81 -119.87 114.59
CA ALA A 411 4.54 -119.14 114.48
C ALA A 411 4.74 -117.62 114.57
N THR A 412 5.61 -117.14 115.48
CA THR A 412 5.96 -115.72 115.56
C THR A 412 6.62 -115.24 114.27
N ALA A 413 7.61 -115.97 113.75
CA ALA A 413 8.27 -115.63 112.49
C ALA A 413 7.31 -115.66 111.29
N ALA A 414 6.41 -116.64 111.22
CA ALA A 414 5.39 -116.68 110.17
C ALA A 414 4.45 -115.47 110.24
N LYS A 415 4.06 -115.05 111.45
CA LYS A 415 3.22 -113.87 111.64
C LYS A 415 3.93 -112.56 111.25
N GLU A 416 5.21 -112.42 111.58
CA GLU A 416 6.03 -111.28 111.15
C GLU A 416 6.16 -111.20 109.62
N ILE A 417 6.44 -112.34 108.96
CA ILE A 417 6.50 -112.39 107.48
C ILE A 417 5.14 -112.04 106.87
N LYS A 418 4.04 -112.52 107.46
CA LYS A 418 2.70 -112.19 106.97
C LYS A 418 2.42 -110.69 107.05
N THR A 419 2.77 -110.03 108.15
CA THR A 419 2.64 -108.57 108.27
C THR A 419 3.47 -107.83 107.22
N LEU A 420 4.69 -108.28 106.92
CA LEU A 420 5.53 -107.68 105.87
C LEU A 420 5.00 -107.88 104.44
N ILE A 421 4.06 -108.81 104.22
CA ILE A 421 3.43 -109.04 102.91
C ILE A 421 2.14 -108.23 102.77
N ASP A 422 1.46 -107.95 103.89
CA ASP A 422 0.22 -107.16 103.93
C ASP A 422 0.49 -105.63 103.87
N ASP A 423 1.66 -105.19 104.36
CA ASP A 423 2.22 -103.83 104.18
C ASP A 423 2.86 -103.64 102.80
#